data_AF-A0A922VI11-F1
#
_entry.id   AF-A0A922VI11-F1
#
_cell.length_a   1.000
_cell.length_b   1.000
_cell.length_c   1.000
_cell.angle_alpha   90.00
_cell.angle_beta   90.00
_cell.angle_gamma   90.00
#
_symmetry.space_group_name_H-M   'P 1'
#
loop_
_entity.id
_entity.type
_entity.pdbx_description
1 polymer ?
#
loop_
_entity_poly.entity_id
_entity_poly.type
_entity_poly.pdbx_seq_one_letter_code
_entity_poly.pdbx_strand_id
1 'polypeptide(L)'
;MATAMLARLAPIRNWIFDLDNTLYPARTNIAGQMDARITQYIADLLALDWAAARTLQKQFFHEKGTTLAGLIAHHGVDPHHYLEFVHDLEMDVLEHDAPLVAAIAR
;
A
#
# COMPACT_ATOMS: atom_id res chain seq x y z
N MET A 1 6.40 25.78 -19.47
CA MET A 1 5.10 26.49 -19.52
C MET A 1 4.29 26.04 -18.33
N ALA A 2 3.83 26.95 -17.47
CA ALA A 2 2.89 26.57 -16.40
C ALA A 2 1.53 26.26 -17.04
N THR A 3 1.10 25.01 -16.97
CA THR A 3 -0.23 24.60 -17.43
C THR A 3 -1.26 25.32 -16.56
N ALA A 4 -2.10 26.15 -17.17
CA ALA A 4 -3.17 26.83 -16.44
C ALA A 4 -4.09 25.79 -15.80
N MET A 5 -4.43 25.99 -14.52
CA MET A 5 -5.38 25.14 -13.82
C MET A 5 -6.72 25.11 -14.56
N LEU A 6 -7.26 23.92 -14.79
CA LEU A 6 -8.57 23.77 -15.45
C LEU A 6 -9.62 24.58 -14.67
N ALA A 7 -10.40 25.41 -15.36
CA ALA A 7 -11.36 26.33 -14.73
C ALA A 7 -12.33 25.60 -13.77
N ARG A 8 -12.74 24.36 -14.10
CA ARG A 8 -13.61 23.53 -13.27
C ARG A 8 -12.99 23.10 -11.93
N LEU A 9 -11.67 23.09 -11.83
CA LEU A 9 -10.91 22.70 -10.63
C LEU A 9 -10.54 23.91 -9.77
N ALA A 10 -10.69 25.13 -10.29
CA ALA A 10 -10.36 26.37 -9.57
C ALA A 10 -11.04 26.58 -8.20
N PRO A 11 -12.29 26.12 -7.95
CA PRO A 11 -12.89 26.28 -6.63
C PRO A 11 -12.38 25.26 -5.60
N ILE A 12 -11.67 24.20 -6.01
CA ILE A 12 -11.20 23.15 -5.10
C ILE A 12 -10.02 23.66 -4.28
N ARG A 13 -10.15 23.57 -2.96
CA ARG A 13 -9.14 24.07 -2.00
C ARG A 13 -8.30 22.97 -1.36
N ASN A 14 -8.84 21.76 -1.29
CA ASN A 14 -8.19 20.63 -0.63
C ASN A 14 -8.10 19.48 -1.62
N TRP A 15 -6.92 18.88 -1.69
CA TRP A 15 -6.62 17.74 -2.54
C TRP A 15 -6.15 16.59 -1.67
N ILE A 16 -6.72 15.42 -1.90
CA ILE A 16 -6.25 14.17 -1.29
C ILE A 16 -5.62 13.39 -2.43
N PHE A 17 -4.34 13.04 -2.24
CA PHE A 17 -3.63 12.18 -3.15
C PHE A 17 -3.51 10.80 -2.52
N ASP A 18 -3.84 9.79 -3.30
CA ASP A 18 -3.41 8.44 -2.99
C ASP A 18 -1.88 8.39 -3.01
N LEU A 19 -1.28 7.50 -2.22
CA LEU A 19 0.16 7.36 -2.10
C LEU A 19 0.67 6.27 -3.05
N ASP A 20 0.20 5.05 -2.84
CA ASP A 20 0.76 3.84 -3.43
C ASP A 20 0.51 3.79 -4.94
N ASN A 21 1.57 3.65 -5.74
CA ASN A 21 1.51 3.68 -7.21
C ASN A 21 0.95 5.00 -7.81
N THR A 22 0.78 6.03 -6.99
CA THR A 22 0.29 7.36 -7.39
C THR A 22 1.39 8.41 -7.24
N LEU A 23 1.91 8.61 -6.02
CA LEU A 23 3.01 9.55 -5.75
C LEU A 23 4.39 8.94 -6.00
N TYR A 24 4.44 7.65 -6.30
CA TYR A 24 5.59 6.99 -6.88
C TYR A 24 5.11 6.02 -7.96
N PRO A 25 5.93 5.72 -8.97
CA PRO A 25 5.47 4.95 -10.12
C PRO A 25 5.38 3.46 -9.80
N ALA A 26 4.36 2.79 -10.36
CA ALA A 26 4.13 1.34 -10.17
C ALA A 26 5.32 0.44 -10.56
N ARG A 27 6.22 0.94 -11.43
CA ARG A 27 7.44 0.22 -11.84
C ARG A 27 8.39 -0.09 -10.67
N THR A 28 8.27 0.62 -9.55
CA THR A 28 9.03 0.38 -8.31
C THR A 28 8.66 -0.94 -7.64
N ASN A 29 7.49 -1.51 -8.00
CA ASN A 29 7.00 -2.80 -7.54
C ASN A 29 6.87 -2.94 -6.00
N ILE A 30 6.78 -1.84 -5.26
CA ILE A 30 6.57 -1.85 -3.80
C ILE A 30 5.30 -2.65 -3.44
N ALA A 31 4.22 -2.47 -4.21
CA ALA A 31 2.98 -3.22 -4.01
C ALA A 31 3.19 -4.74 -4.12
N GLY A 32 4.05 -5.19 -5.05
CA GLY A 32 4.39 -6.61 -5.18
C GLY A 32 5.23 -7.14 -4.01
N GLN A 33 6.18 -6.33 -3.52
CA GLN A 33 6.98 -6.68 -2.34
C GLN A 33 6.09 -6.79 -1.09
N MET A 34 5.24 -5.80 -0.84
CA MET A 34 4.25 -5.79 0.23
C MET A 34 3.36 -7.03 0.16
N ASP A 35 2.84 -7.33 -1.03
CA ASP A 35 1.93 -8.44 -1.26
C ASP A 35 2.56 -9.81 -0.95
N ALA A 36 3.85 -9.98 -1.26
CA ALA A 36 4.63 -11.14 -0.85
C ALA A 36 4.88 -11.19 0.66
N ARG A 37 5.24 -10.08 1.31
CA ARG A 37 5.42 -10.04 2.78
C ARG A 37 4.14 -10.35 3.53
N ILE A 38 2.99 -9.86 3.08
CA ILE A 38 1.70 -10.22 3.67
C ILE A 38 1.43 -11.73 3.52
N THR A 39 1.76 -12.32 2.36
CA THR A 39 1.64 -13.78 2.17
C THR A 39 2.53 -14.53 3.16
N GLN A 40 3.79 -14.11 3.29
CA GLN A 40 4.76 -14.71 4.23
C GLN A 40 4.26 -14.61 5.67
N TYR A 41 3.77 -13.45 6.08
CA TYR A 41 3.22 -13.25 7.42
C TYR A 41 2.10 -14.24 7.75
N ILE A 42 1.19 -14.46 6.80
CA ILE A 42 0.08 -15.42 6.97
C ILE A 42 0.59 -16.85 7.01
N ALA A 43 1.53 -17.20 6.12
CA ALA A 43 2.14 -18.52 6.07
C ALA A 43 2.79 -18.86 7.42
N ASP A 44 3.55 -17.94 7.98
CA ASP A 44 4.24 -18.13 9.27
C ASP A 44 3.26 -18.15 10.45
N LEU A 45 2.31 -17.21 10.49
CA LEU A 45 1.33 -17.09 11.57
C LEU A 45 0.45 -18.35 11.69
N LEU A 46 0.06 -18.93 10.56
CA LEU A 46 -0.92 -20.02 10.50
C LEU A 46 -0.32 -21.37 10.10
N ALA A 47 1.01 -21.44 9.94
CA ALA A 47 1.73 -22.61 9.44
C ALA A 47 1.15 -23.16 8.12
N LEU A 48 0.83 -22.26 7.19
CA LEU A 48 0.29 -22.60 5.87
C LEU A 48 1.39 -22.64 4.81
N ASP A 49 1.17 -23.44 3.76
CA ASP A 49 1.97 -23.27 2.55
C ASP A 49 1.69 -21.93 1.87
N TRP A 50 2.59 -21.51 0.98
CA TRP A 50 2.50 -20.22 0.31
C TRP A 50 1.20 -20.04 -0.48
N ALA A 51 0.71 -21.08 -1.14
CA ALA A 51 -0.49 -20.99 -1.99
C ALA A 51 -1.77 -20.85 -1.14
N ALA A 52 -1.85 -21.56 -0.02
CA ALA A 52 -2.93 -21.44 0.94
C ALA A 52 -2.92 -20.08 1.63
N ALA A 53 -1.75 -19.60 2.07
CA ALA A 53 -1.58 -18.27 2.66
C ALA A 53 -1.98 -17.16 1.67
N ARG A 54 -1.59 -17.33 0.40
CA ARG A 54 -1.92 -16.40 -0.69
C ARG A 54 -3.42 -16.34 -0.96
N THR A 55 -4.07 -17.50 -0.98
CA THR A 55 -5.53 -17.60 -1.11
C THR A 55 -6.22 -16.86 0.03
N LEU A 56 -5.79 -17.10 1.27
CA LEU A 56 -6.39 -16.48 2.46
C LEU A 56 -6.17 -14.97 2.49
N GLN A 57 -4.98 -14.50 2.12
CA GLN A 57 -4.69 -13.07 1.97
C GLN A 57 -5.71 -12.40 1.05
N LYS A 58 -5.92 -12.98 -0.15
CA LYS A 58 -6.86 -12.44 -1.12
C LYS A 58 -8.28 -12.55 -0.64
N GLN A 59 -8.66 -13.64 0.01
CA GLN A 59 -9.99 -13.78 0.59
C GLN A 59 -10.29 -12.64 1.59
N PHE A 60 -9.41 -12.43 2.58
CA PHE A 60 -9.58 -11.35 3.56
C PHE A 60 -9.60 -9.97 2.91
N PHE A 61 -8.75 -9.73 1.90
CA PHE A 61 -8.78 -8.48 1.16
C PHE A 61 -10.14 -8.21 0.52
N HIS A 62 -10.71 -9.19 -0.20
CA HIS A 62 -12.00 -9.01 -0.87
C HIS A 62 -13.18 -8.90 0.11
N GLU A 63 -13.16 -9.68 1.21
CA GLU A 63 -14.27 -9.70 2.17
C GLU A 63 -14.27 -8.53 3.16
N LYS A 64 -13.09 -8.02 3.52
CA LYS A 64 -12.91 -7.03 4.61
C LYS A 64 -12.32 -5.70 4.14
N GLY A 65 -12.03 -5.56 2.86
CA GLY A 65 -11.39 -4.38 2.28
C GLY A 65 -9.87 -4.31 2.51
N THR A 66 -9.35 -4.98 3.54
CA THR A 66 -7.91 -5.18 3.76
C THR A 66 -7.64 -6.56 4.34
N THR A 67 -6.48 -7.14 4.02
CA THR A 67 -6.05 -8.39 4.65
C THR A 67 -5.89 -8.24 6.17
N LEU A 68 -5.37 -7.10 6.63
CA LEU A 68 -5.20 -6.82 8.06
C LEU A 68 -6.54 -6.85 8.82
N ALA A 69 -7.60 -6.26 8.27
CA ALA A 69 -8.92 -6.30 8.92
C ALA A 69 -9.44 -7.74 9.11
N GLY A 70 -9.18 -8.63 8.14
CA GLY A 70 -9.49 -10.06 8.28
C GLY A 70 -8.63 -10.73 9.35
N LEU A 71 -7.33 -10.47 9.36
CA LEU A 71 -6.42 -11.03 10.35
C LEU A 71 -6.75 -10.59 11.79
N ILE A 72 -7.12 -9.32 11.99
CA ILE A 72 -7.60 -8.83 13.29
C ILE A 72 -8.89 -9.56 13.68
N ALA A 73 -9.88 -9.59 12.78
CA ALA A 73 -11.20 -10.12 13.08
C ALA A 73 -11.22 -11.63 13.36
N HIS A 74 -10.40 -12.41 12.65
CA HIS A 74 -10.42 -13.87 12.71
C HIS A 74 -9.28 -14.48 13.54
N HIS A 75 -8.15 -13.78 13.67
CA HIS A 75 -6.95 -14.31 14.32
C HIS A 75 -6.40 -13.42 15.43
N GLY A 76 -7.03 -12.28 15.74
CA GLY A 76 -6.62 -11.40 16.83
C GLY A 76 -5.22 -10.80 16.65
N VAL A 77 -4.79 -10.64 15.39
CA VAL A 77 -3.46 -10.10 15.07
C VAL A 77 -3.32 -8.67 15.60
N ASP A 78 -2.20 -8.39 16.27
CA ASP A 78 -1.80 -7.03 16.61
C ASP A 78 -1.46 -6.25 15.32
N PRO A 79 -2.18 -5.17 15.00
CA PRO A 79 -1.88 -4.37 13.82
C PRO A 79 -0.47 -3.78 13.84
N HIS A 80 0.11 -3.46 14.99
CA HIS A 80 1.45 -2.88 15.05
C HIS A 80 2.51 -3.88 14.62
N HIS A 81 2.47 -5.09 15.17
CA HIS A 81 3.36 -6.18 14.77
C HIS A 81 3.21 -6.53 13.28
N TYR A 82 1.97 -6.59 12.77
CA TYR A 82 1.73 -6.83 11.35
C TYR A 82 2.34 -5.72 10.48
N LEU A 83 2.07 -4.45 10.82
CA LEU A 83 2.52 -3.29 10.02
C LEU A 83 4.05 -3.16 10.05
N GLU A 84 4.69 -3.44 11.19
CA GLU A 84 6.16 -3.51 11.27
C GLU A 84 6.70 -4.58 10.34
N PHE A 85 6.12 -5.79 10.36
CA PHE A 85 6.58 -6.87 9.50
C PHE A 85 6.38 -6.58 8.02
N VAL A 86 5.21 -6.10 7.58
CA VAL A 86 4.91 -5.97 6.15
C VAL A 86 5.53 -4.72 5.52
N HIS A 87 5.82 -3.69 6.31
CA HIS A 87 6.46 -2.45 5.84
C HIS A 87 7.99 -2.48 5.88
N ASP A 88 8.60 -3.54 6.38
CA ASP A 88 10.03 -3.80 6.25
C ASP A 88 10.36 -4.15 4.79
N LEU A 89 10.41 -3.12 3.94
CA LEU A 89 10.56 -3.18 2.50
C LEU A 89 11.82 -2.46 2.06
N GLU A 90 12.37 -2.89 0.92
CA GLU A 90 13.50 -2.23 0.29
C GLU A 90 13.02 -0.90 -0.33
N MET A 91 13.45 0.22 0.25
CA MET A 91 13.02 1.56 -0.15
C MET A 91 13.98 2.23 -1.13
N ASP A 92 15.19 1.68 -1.34
CA ASP A 92 16.17 2.23 -2.29
C ASP A 92 15.70 2.14 -3.76
N VAL A 93 14.61 1.42 -4.01
CA VAL A 93 13.92 1.38 -5.32
C VAL A 93 13.20 2.69 -5.66
N LEU A 94 13.06 3.61 -4.69
CA LEU A 94 12.44 4.90 -4.88
C LEU A 94 13.46 5.96 -5.29
N GLU A 95 13.11 6.72 -6.33
CA GLU A 95 13.87 7.88 -6.78
C GLU A 95 13.19 9.16 -6.28
N HIS A 96 14.00 10.16 -5.92
CA HIS A 96 13.48 11.46 -5.56
C HIS A 96 12.89 12.20 -6.78
N ASP A 97 11.61 12.56 -6.72
CA ASP A 97 10.91 13.33 -7.75
C ASP A 97 10.73 14.80 -7.33
N ALA A 98 11.75 15.62 -7.60
CA ALA A 98 11.72 17.04 -7.27
C ALA A 98 10.56 17.81 -7.94
N PRO A 99 10.21 17.57 -9.23
CA PRO A 99 9.00 18.14 -9.84
C PRO A 99 7.71 17.82 -9.09
N LEU A 100 7.49 16.54 -8.71
CA LEU A 100 6.30 16.13 -7.96
C LEU A 100 6.25 16.82 -6.60
N VAL A 101 7.35 16.83 -5.86
CA VAL A 101 7.45 17.52 -4.56
C VAL A 101 7.06 18.99 -4.71
N ALA A 102 7.60 19.69 -5.71
CA ALA A 102 7.26 21.09 -5.96
C ALA A 102 5.78 21.28 -6.33
N ALA A 103 5.16 20.31 -6.99
CA ALA A 103 3.75 20.37 -7.39
C ALA A 103 2.78 20.18 -6.22
N ILE A 104 3.15 19.39 -5.20
CA ILE A 104 2.27 19.04 -4.08
C ILE A 104 2.59 19.79 -2.77
N ALA A 105 3.65 20.61 -2.73
CA ALA A 105 4.09 21.34 -1.53
C ALA A 105 3.18 22.52 -1.09
N ARG A 106 1.92 22.59 -1.56
CA ARG A 106 1.02 23.72 -1.34
C ARG A 106 -0.34 23.31 -0.79
#